data_AF-A0A3M3KQ75-F1
#
_entry.id   AF-A0A3M3KQ75-F1
#
_cell.length_a   1.000
_cell.length_b   1.000
_cell.length_c   1.000
_cell.angle_alpha   90.00
_cell.angle_beta   90.00
_cell.angle_gamma   90.00
#
_symmetry.space_group_name_H-M   'P 1'
#
loop_
_entity.id
_entity.type
_entity.pdbx_description
1 polymer ?
#
loop_
_entity_poly.entity_id
_entity_poly.type
_entity_poly.pdbx_seq_one_letter_code
_entity_poly.pdbx_strand_id
1 'polypeptide(L)'
;AAMLWVGWFGFNIGSGGGLSGTSGIIMLNTQVGACAGILGWMFTEWFKVGKPSALGLASGALAGLVGITPACAYVGVGGALA
;
A
#
# COMPACT_ATOMS: atom_id res chain seq x y z
N ALA A 1 12.57 -1.95 -0.31
CA ALA A 1 11.15 -1.73 0.04
C ALA A 1 10.96 -0.58 1.03
N ALA A 2 11.60 -0.59 2.21
CA ALA A 2 11.35 0.42 3.25
C ALA A 2 11.49 1.88 2.79
N MET A 3 12.58 2.24 2.09
CA MET A 3 12.75 3.62 1.58
C MET A 3 11.67 4.02 0.56
N LEU A 4 11.26 3.08 -0.31
CA LEU A 4 10.20 3.33 -1.29
C LEU A 4 8.85 3.53 -0.60
N TRP A 5 8.55 2.75 0.44
CA TRP A 5 7.33 2.92 1.23
C TRP A 5 7.28 4.29 1.89
N VAL A 6 8.36 4.69 2.58
CA VAL A 6 8.42 6.02 3.22
C VAL A 6 8.24 7.13 2.18
N GLY A 7 8.92 7.02 1.03
CA GLY A 7 8.74 7.96 -0.07
C GLY A 7 7.31 8.00 -0.64
N TRP A 8 6.60 6.87 -0.59
CA TRP A 8 5.25 6.74 -1.14
C TRP A 8 4.19 7.56 -0.40
N PHE A 9 4.41 7.87 0.89
CA PHE A 9 3.53 8.80 1.61
C PHE A 9 3.55 10.19 0.96
N GLY A 10 4.74 10.72 0.66
CA GLY A 10 4.88 12.01 -0.02
C GLY A 10 4.33 11.95 -1.45
N PHE A 11 4.57 10.84 -2.15
CA PHE A 11 4.04 10.61 -3.49
C PHE A 11 2.50 10.68 -3.52
N ASN A 12 1.82 9.92 -2.65
CA ASN A 12 0.36 9.88 -2.62
C ASN A 12 -0.27 11.18 -2.10
N ILE A 13 0.35 11.85 -1.11
CA ILE A 13 -0.09 13.19 -0.69
C ILE A 13 -0.01 14.16 -1.87
N GLY A 14 1.10 14.15 -2.61
CA GLY A 14 1.27 14.98 -3.80
C GLY A 14 0.22 14.68 -4.88
N SER A 15 -0.01 13.40 -5.18
CA SER A 15 -1.02 12.96 -6.16
C SER A 15 -2.46 13.30 -5.74
N GLY A 16 -2.75 13.35 -4.44
CA GLY A 16 -4.05 13.72 -3.87
C GLY A 16 -4.33 15.22 -3.80
N GLY A 17 -3.52 16.07 -4.45
CA GLY A 17 -3.69 17.53 -4.45
C GLY A 17 -2.82 18.27 -3.45
N GLY A 18 -1.83 17.59 -2.84
CA GLY A 18 -0.89 18.18 -1.90
C GLY A 18 -1.41 18.25 -0.46
N LEU A 19 -0.73 19.06 0.37
CA LEU A 19 -1.07 19.22 1.79
C LEU A 19 -2.44 19.89 1.94
N SER A 20 -3.39 19.16 2.52
CA SER A 20 -4.77 19.60 2.72
C SER A 20 -5.43 18.84 3.90
N GLY A 21 -6.70 19.13 4.17
CA GLY A 21 -7.46 18.43 5.22
C GLY A 21 -7.60 16.91 5.00
N THR A 22 -7.35 16.40 3.78
CA THR A 22 -7.42 14.97 3.46
C THR A 22 -6.07 14.25 3.56
N SER A 23 -4.96 14.95 3.84
CA SER A 23 -3.64 14.32 3.90
C SER A 23 -3.57 13.18 4.92
N GLY A 24 -4.28 13.29 6.05
CA GLY A 24 -4.35 12.22 7.05
C GLY A 24 -4.97 10.93 6.52
N ILE A 25 -6.08 11.01 5.78
CA ILE A 25 -6.73 9.82 5.20
C ILE A 25 -5.89 9.24 4.06
N ILE A 26 -5.21 10.09 3.26
CA ILE A 26 -4.29 9.64 2.21
C ILE A 26 -3.11 8.85 2.80
N MET A 27 -2.52 9.33 3.89
CA MET A 27 -1.45 8.61 4.59
C MET A 27 -1.95 7.26 5.13
N LEU A 28 -3.13 7.25 5.76
CA LEU A 28 -3.71 6.03 6.31
C LEU A 28 -4.01 5.00 5.21
N ASN A 29 -4.61 5.44 4.10
CA ASN A 29 -4.88 4.58 2.94
C ASN A 29 -3.56 4.03 2.36
N THR A 30 -2.51 4.84 2.28
CA THR A 30 -1.20 4.40 1.79
C THR A 30 -0.61 3.29 2.67
N GLN A 31 -0.67 3.45 4.00
CA GLN A 31 -0.21 2.44 4.95
C GLN A 31 -1.04 1.15 4.87
N VAL A 32 -2.36 1.28 4.82
CA VAL A 32 -3.28 0.13 4.80
C VAL A 32 -3.18 -0.63 3.48
N GLY A 33 -3.10 0.06 2.35
CA GLY A 33 -2.91 -0.55 1.03
C GLY A 33 -1.60 -1.32 0.92
N ALA A 34 -0.50 -0.78 1.47
CA ALA A 34 0.77 -1.49 1.54
C ALA A 34 0.67 -2.77 2.40
N CYS A 35 0.04 -2.70 3.58
CA CYS A 35 -0.20 -3.87 4.42
C CYS A 35 -1.10 -4.91 3.73
N ALA A 36 -2.16 -4.47 3.04
CA ALA A 36 -3.05 -5.34 2.29
C ALA A 36 -2.30 -6.07 1.17
N GLY A 37 -1.45 -5.36 0.42
CA GLY A 37 -0.59 -5.96 -0.59
C GLY A 37 0.40 -6.98 -0.03
N ILE A 38 1.00 -6.71 1.14
CA ILE A 38 1.87 -7.67 1.84
C ILE A 38 1.10 -8.94 2.19
N LEU A 39 -0.05 -8.81 2.83
CA LEU A 39 -0.86 -9.95 3.25
C LEU A 39 -1.35 -10.76 2.03
N GLY A 40 -1.87 -10.08 1.01
CA GLY A 40 -2.32 -10.71 -0.24
C GLY A 40 -1.21 -11.50 -0.92
N TRP A 41 -0.01 -10.93 -1.01
CA TRP A 41 1.14 -11.63 -1.58
C TRP A 41 1.60 -12.78 -0.69
N MET A 42 1.69 -12.57 0.62
CA MET A 42 2.08 -13.59 1.59
C MET A 42 1.19 -14.83 1.47
N PHE A 43 -0.14 -14.66 1.46
CA PHE A 43 -1.07 -15.77 1.31
C PHE A 43 -0.94 -16.42 -0.07
N THR A 44 -0.81 -15.63 -1.14
CA THR A 44 -0.64 -16.16 -2.50
C THR A 44 0.64 -17.00 -2.63
N GLU A 45 1.76 -16.52 -2.10
CA GLU A 45 3.04 -17.23 -2.09
C GLU A 45 2.97 -18.47 -1.21
N TRP A 46 2.31 -18.39 -0.06
CA TRP A 46 2.13 -19.55 0.81
C TRP A 46 1.34 -20.65 0.11
N PHE A 47 0.22 -20.33 -0.54
CA PHE A 47 -0.58 -21.35 -1.25
C PHE A 47 0.15 -21.96 -2.46
N LYS A 48 1.00 -21.19 -3.15
CA LYS A 48 1.67 -21.65 -4.38
C LYS A 48 3.04 -22.29 -4.14
N VAL A 49 3.79 -21.79 -3.17
CA VAL A 49 5.19 -22.14 -2.90
C VAL A 49 5.35 -22.86 -1.55
N GLY A 50 4.34 -22.83 -0.69
CA GLY A 50 4.32 -23.52 0.61
C GLY A 50 4.95 -22.73 1.76
N LYS A 51 5.61 -21.60 1.48
CA LYS A 51 6.21 -20.73 2.50
C LYS A 51 6.32 -19.28 2.03
N PRO A 52 6.09 -18.29 2.91
CA PRO A 52 6.40 -16.89 2.62
C PRO A 52 7.91 -16.61 2.50
N SER A 53 8.28 -15.59 1.74
CA SER A 53 9.65 -15.11 1.58
C SER A 53 9.76 -13.60 1.83
N ALA A 54 10.93 -13.14 2.30
CA ALA A 54 11.18 -11.71 2.52
C ALA A 54 11.06 -10.88 1.23
N LEU A 55 11.48 -11.46 0.10
CA LEU A 55 11.32 -10.83 -1.22
C LEU A 55 9.83 -10.75 -1.60
N GLY A 56 9.05 -11.81 -1.35
CA GLY A 56 7.61 -11.84 -1.58
C GLY A 56 6.88 -10.77 -0.78
N LEU A 57 7.19 -10.62 0.51
CA LEU A 57 6.63 -9.55 1.34
C LEU A 57 7.01 -8.16 0.81
N ALA A 58 8.26 -7.96 0.38
CA ALA A 58 8.70 -6.70 -0.23
C ALA A 58 7.96 -6.40 -1.55
N SER A 59 7.75 -7.41 -2.40
CA SER A 59 6.96 -7.30 -3.63
C SER A 59 5.49 -7.00 -3.35
N GLY A 60 4.90 -7.66 -2.35
CA GLY A 60 3.53 -7.39 -1.90
C GLY A 60 3.34 -5.96 -1.40
N ALA A 61 4.29 -5.44 -0.62
CA ALA A 61 4.25 -4.04 -0.18
C ALA A 61 4.22 -3.07 -1.36
N LEU A 62 5.09 -3.28 -2.36
CA LEU A 62 5.13 -2.44 -3.56
C LEU A 62 3.86 -2.60 -4.41
N ALA A 63 3.33 -3.82 -4.55
CA ALA A 63 2.09 -4.06 -5.26
C ALA A 63 0.91 -3.33 -4.62
N GLY A 64 0.80 -3.37 -3.28
CA GLY A 64 -0.22 -2.65 -2.53
C GLY A 64 -0.10 -1.12 -2.66
N LEU A 65 1.12 -0.59 -2.57
CA LEU A 65 1.41 0.83 -2.77
C LEU A 65 1.05 1.31 -4.17
N VAL A 66 1.43 0.55 -5.21
CA VAL A 66 1.03 0.84 -6.60
C VAL A 66 -0.49 0.77 -6.76
N GLY A 67 -1.14 -0.24 -6.18
CA GLY A 67 -2.59 -0.43 -6.25
C GLY A 67 -3.37 0.72 -5.62
N ILE A 68 -2.97 1.20 -4.44
CA ILE A 68 -3.69 2.27 -3.74
C ILE A 68 -3.44 3.67 -4.32
N THR A 69 -2.35 3.86 -5.07
CA THR A 69 -1.95 5.16 -5.63
C THR A 69 -3.08 5.94 -6.33
N PRO A 70 -3.80 5.38 -7.32
CA PRO A 70 -4.88 6.12 -8.00
C PRO A 70 -6.10 6.37 -7.11
N ALA A 71 -6.28 5.60 -6.03
CA ALA A 71 -7.45 5.64 -5.17
C ALA A 71 -7.20 6.35 -3.83
N CYS A 72 -5.95 6.71 -3.51
CA CYS A 72 -5.52 7.11 -2.16
C CYS A 72 -6.30 8.29 -1.57
N ALA A 73 -6.81 9.19 -2.41
CA ALA A 73 -7.60 10.36 -2.01
C ALA A 73 -9.12 10.16 -2.16
N TYR A 74 -9.58 9.05 -2.72
CA TYR A 74 -10.97 8.85 -3.15
C TYR A 74 -11.69 7.71 -2.42
N VAL A 75 -10.97 6.83 -1.73
CA VAL A 75 -11.55 5.74 -0.95
C VAL A 75 -11.38 5.95 0.55
N GLY A 76 -12.24 5.34 1.35
CA GLY A 76 -12.00 5.17 2.78
C GLY A 76 -11.07 3.99 3.06
N VAL A 77 -10.72 3.80 4.34
CA VAL A 77 -9.82 2.73 4.80
C VAL A 77 -10.26 1.33 4.37
N GLY A 78 -11.57 1.07 4.34
CA GLY A 78 -12.11 -0.20 3.86
C GLY A 78 -11.78 -0.47 2.39
N GLY A 79 -11.80 0.56 1.55
CA GLY A 79 -11.40 0.44 0.14
C GLY A 79 -9.89 0.32 -0.05
N ALA A 80 -9.09 0.81 0.91
CA ALA A 80 -7.65 0.61 0.90
C ALA A 80 -7.23 -0.80 1.32
N LEU A 81 -8.10 -1.54 2.02
CA LEU A 81 -7.86 -2.92 2.44
C LEU A 81 -8.29 -3.95 1.38
N ALA A 82 -9.26 -3.57 0.54
CA ALA A 82 -9.93 -4.45 -0.42
C ALA A 82 -9.07 -4.78 -1.66
#